data_AF-A0A956B5Y4-F1
#
_entry.id   AF-A0A956B5Y4-F1
#
_cell.length_a   1.000
_cell.length_b   1.000
_cell.length_c   1.000
_cell.angle_alpha   90.00
_cell.angle_beta   90.00
_cell.angle_gamma   90.00
#
_symmetry.space_group_name_H-M   'P 1'
#
loop_
_entity.id
_entity.type
_entity.pdbx_description
1 polymer ?
#
loop_
_entity_poly.entity_id
_entity_poly.type
_entity_poly.pdbx_seq_one_letter_code
_entity_poly.pdbx_strand_id
1 'polypeptide(L)'
;MRQEQAGVDADDEAVAAQEASNFLFLLLKGIKNIGIYRHAENRFLEFIQPAYNVLEGFLSTREVLPLKLGPYTLHYKKAVIYEDQAKENLTYKFYRDGLRYLVFRAGIPPEELLRFVMLTIGDVTEDALFQEDMITRLWKEDFHFIEHIVVEGFGFGDLSEEEVEVEVEKIIGYLRKQLSASSEDITRFARLSAEDLELELNDLEQVRGGIVSGRPASDDDKTHVQEELYFEEKNRLFAKMVLILFQILELECADEDYDMLLESFTQVLDTLLVSEDVKGAVALLQRFDTIASRPLPGKRMELVKRLQEAFLRRMVEPQRLDSVGQYLALNRSLDEGAVRTYLKTCGEEEIVPLVEMLARMERPEARNILIDVLAAIGANHVEVFARRLDHNSSNVVKDMLAIIHRINPDNKISLVARCLDHPNIMIRLEGLKAMAKSDDDVALRFIEKAMQDADLQLRLGAYRALAQKSPARAAPVFVKRMQSDEYLNLDQRERIAVATALGETRTQVALDFLASVFDQSGGLFARNRVSELKAMAIVGLAAMRNVPAFKVLAREVQNKKNGKEIMQAAHKAALRLKEQLEAQRVEGPAHG
;
A
#
# COMPACT_ATOMS: atom_id res chain seq x y z
N MET A 1 23.03 19.53 -33.63
CA MET A 1 22.11 19.53 -32.46
C MET A 1 20.62 19.64 -32.85
N ARG A 2 20.04 20.79 -33.26
CA ARG A 2 18.60 20.84 -33.63
C ARG A 2 18.21 19.98 -34.85
N GLN A 3 19.08 19.87 -35.86
CA GLN A 3 18.86 18.97 -37.01
C GLN A 3 19.14 17.49 -36.71
N GLU A 4 19.99 17.19 -35.72
CA GLU A 4 20.24 15.81 -35.27
C GLU A 4 19.12 15.32 -34.34
N GLN A 5 18.61 16.17 -33.44
CA GLN A 5 17.43 15.86 -32.61
C GLN A 5 16.16 15.67 -33.45
N ALA A 6 15.95 16.49 -34.49
CA ALA A 6 14.82 16.30 -35.41
C ALA A 6 14.93 15.02 -36.26
N GLY A 7 16.16 14.52 -36.50
CA GLY A 7 16.39 13.25 -37.19
C GLY A 7 16.14 12.03 -36.29
N VAL A 8 16.53 12.12 -35.01
CA VAL A 8 16.30 11.07 -34.00
C VAL A 8 14.81 10.98 -33.64
N ASP A 9 14.12 12.12 -33.46
CA ASP A 9 12.66 12.15 -33.21
C ASP A 9 11.86 11.57 -34.39
N ALA A 10 12.32 11.78 -35.63
CA ALA A 10 11.66 11.25 -36.82
C ALA A 10 11.84 9.72 -36.98
N ASP A 11 13.02 9.19 -36.64
CA ASP A 11 13.28 7.74 -36.60
C ASP A 11 12.48 7.06 -35.48
N ASP A 12 12.40 7.66 -34.29
CA ASP A 12 11.60 7.15 -33.18
C ASP A 12 10.09 7.17 -33.47
N GLU A 13 9.60 8.19 -34.19
CA GLU A 13 8.21 8.26 -34.65
C GLU A 13 7.88 7.22 -35.72
N ALA A 14 8.80 6.95 -36.65
CA ALA A 14 8.62 5.93 -37.68
C ALA A 14 8.58 4.52 -37.07
N VAL A 15 9.44 4.24 -36.08
CA VAL A 15 9.43 2.98 -35.33
C VAL A 15 8.11 2.82 -34.55
N ALA A 16 7.65 3.89 -33.89
CA ALA A 16 6.37 3.88 -33.17
C ALA A 16 5.18 3.61 -34.10
N ALA A 17 5.14 4.24 -35.28
CA ALA A 17 4.10 3.99 -36.27
C ALA A 17 4.10 2.54 -36.77
N GLN A 18 5.28 1.95 -36.95
CA GLN A 18 5.43 0.55 -37.36
C GLN A 18 4.95 -0.43 -36.28
N GLU A 19 5.24 -0.15 -35.01
CA GLU A 19 4.74 -0.93 -33.86
C GLU A 19 3.21 -0.85 -33.74
N ALA A 20 2.64 0.35 -33.87
CA ALA A 20 1.19 0.56 -33.87
C ALA A 20 0.50 -0.16 -35.04
N SER A 21 1.10 -0.14 -36.23
CA SER A 21 0.60 -0.88 -37.39
C SER A 21 0.66 -2.40 -37.17
N ASN A 22 1.75 -2.92 -36.57
CA ASN A 22 1.86 -4.33 -36.22
C ASN A 22 0.81 -4.76 -35.17
N PHE A 23 0.55 -3.92 -34.17
CA PHE A 23 -0.54 -4.14 -33.22
C PHE A 23 -1.89 -4.29 -33.94
N LEU A 24 -2.26 -3.36 -34.82
CA LEU A 24 -3.53 -3.42 -35.54
C LEU A 24 -3.63 -4.65 -36.46
N PHE A 25 -2.53 -5.01 -37.13
CA PHE A 25 -2.50 -6.22 -37.96
C PHE A 25 -2.80 -7.49 -37.15
N LEU A 26 -2.17 -7.62 -35.97
CA LEU A 26 -2.41 -8.76 -35.08
C LEU A 26 -3.81 -8.73 -34.45
N LEU A 27 -4.32 -7.54 -34.13
CA LEU A 27 -5.67 -7.35 -33.59
C LEU A 27 -6.73 -7.81 -34.60
N LEU A 28 -6.61 -7.40 -35.87
CA LEU A 28 -7.50 -7.82 -36.97
C LEU A 28 -7.44 -9.34 -37.20
N LYS A 29 -6.26 -9.94 -37.07
CA LYS A 29 -6.10 -11.40 -37.13
C LYS A 29 -6.82 -12.09 -35.97
N GLY A 30 -6.73 -11.53 -34.76
CA GLY A 30 -7.47 -11.99 -33.59
C GLY A 30 -8.99 -11.91 -33.78
N ILE A 31 -9.49 -10.75 -34.24
CA ILE A 31 -10.90 -10.52 -34.58
C ILE A 31 -11.40 -11.57 -35.57
N LYS A 32 -10.64 -11.82 -36.64
CA LYS A 32 -10.98 -12.83 -37.65
C LYS A 32 -11.01 -14.25 -37.08
N ASN A 33 -10.06 -14.60 -36.22
CA ASN A 33 -10.02 -15.92 -35.57
C ASN A 33 -11.22 -16.12 -34.64
N ILE A 34 -11.57 -15.12 -33.83
CA ILE A 34 -12.79 -15.15 -32.99
C ILE A 34 -14.04 -15.30 -33.87
N GLY A 35 -14.10 -14.56 -34.98
CA GLY A 35 -15.20 -14.66 -35.94
C GLY A 35 -15.35 -16.04 -36.61
N ILE A 36 -14.25 -16.78 -36.83
CA ILE A 36 -14.26 -18.15 -37.40
C ILE A 36 -14.56 -19.20 -36.32
N TYR A 37 -13.99 -19.05 -35.12
CA TYR A 37 -14.08 -20.02 -34.03
C TYR A 37 -15.04 -19.55 -32.92
N ARG A 38 -16.22 -19.03 -33.29
CA ARG A 38 -17.21 -18.47 -32.34
C ARG A 38 -17.63 -19.42 -31.21
N HIS A 39 -17.51 -20.73 -31.42
CA HIS A 39 -17.84 -21.78 -30.45
C HIS A 39 -16.76 -22.03 -29.40
N ALA A 40 -15.57 -21.43 -29.54
CA ALA A 40 -14.42 -21.63 -28.66
C ALA A 40 -14.18 -20.40 -27.77
N GLU A 41 -15.21 -19.94 -27.06
CA GLU A 41 -15.19 -18.72 -26.22
C GLU A 41 -14.07 -18.74 -25.16
N ASN A 42 -13.79 -19.91 -24.60
CA ASN A 42 -12.71 -20.13 -23.63
C ASN A 42 -11.30 -19.90 -24.20
N ARG A 43 -11.15 -19.71 -25.52
CA ARG A 43 -9.88 -19.48 -26.21
C ARG A 43 -9.76 -18.09 -26.82
N PHE A 44 -10.75 -17.22 -26.64
CA PHE A 44 -10.72 -15.88 -27.26
C PHE A 44 -9.54 -15.02 -26.80
N LEU A 45 -9.17 -15.11 -25.52
CA LEU A 45 -7.96 -14.47 -25.00
C LEU A 45 -6.69 -14.96 -25.74
N GLU A 46 -6.57 -16.26 -26.02
CA GLU A 46 -5.44 -16.82 -26.78
C GLU A 46 -5.34 -16.22 -28.19
N PHE A 47 -6.48 -15.90 -28.81
CA PHE A 47 -6.52 -15.36 -30.16
C PHE A 47 -6.09 -13.89 -30.25
N ILE A 48 -6.27 -13.10 -29.18
CA ILE A 48 -5.86 -11.69 -29.12
C ILE A 48 -4.53 -11.48 -28.39
N GLN A 49 -4.01 -12.48 -27.66
CA GLN A 49 -2.75 -12.41 -26.91
C GLN A 49 -1.57 -11.85 -27.72
N PRO A 50 -1.36 -12.22 -29.00
CA PRO A 50 -0.27 -11.64 -29.79
C PRO A 50 -0.41 -10.12 -29.99
N ALA A 51 -1.65 -9.62 -30.17
CA ALA A 51 -1.91 -8.19 -30.28
C ALA A 51 -1.70 -7.49 -28.94
N TYR A 52 -2.18 -8.10 -27.86
CA TYR A 52 -2.00 -7.59 -26.50
C TYR A 52 -0.52 -7.37 -26.15
N ASN A 53 0.34 -8.35 -26.43
CA ASN A 53 1.77 -8.23 -26.12
C ASN A 53 2.45 -7.07 -26.86
N VAL A 54 2.05 -6.80 -28.11
CA VAL A 54 2.58 -5.66 -28.88
C VAL A 54 2.05 -4.34 -28.33
N LEU A 55 0.78 -4.29 -27.93
CA LEU A 55 0.16 -3.13 -27.31
C LEU A 55 0.82 -2.80 -25.95
N GLU A 56 1.00 -3.80 -25.10
CA GLU A 56 1.67 -3.67 -23.80
C GLU A 56 3.11 -3.17 -23.96
N GLY A 57 3.86 -3.75 -24.91
CA GLY A 57 5.20 -3.31 -25.25
C GLY A 57 5.24 -1.83 -25.68
N PHE A 58 4.32 -1.42 -26.55
CA PHE A 58 4.21 -0.02 -26.99
C PHE A 58 3.91 0.93 -25.83
N LEU A 59 2.93 0.57 -24.99
CA LEU A 59 2.46 1.40 -23.89
C LEU A 59 3.44 1.49 -22.72
N SER A 60 4.28 0.47 -22.51
CA SER A 60 5.36 0.51 -21.51
C SER A 60 6.38 1.63 -21.76
N THR A 61 6.49 2.09 -23.02
CA THR A 61 7.45 3.12 -23.43
C THR A 61 6.79 4.49 -23.61
N ARG A 62 5.51 4.55 -24.02
CA ARG A 62 4.85 5.79 -24.48
C ARG A 62 3.57 6.17 -23.72
N GLU A 63 3.20 5.40 -22.69
CA GLU A 63 2.02 5.54 -21.82
C GLU A 63 0.64 5.48 -22.50
N VAL A 64 0.52 5.98 -23.75
CA VAL A 64 -0.72 6.04 -24.51
C VAL A 64 -0.49 5.76 -26.01
N LEU A 65 -1.47 5.12 -26.65
CA LEU A 65 -1.54 4.94 -28.10
C LEU A 65 -2.80 5.65 -28.64
N PRO A 66 -2.69 6.92 -29.09
CA PRO A 66 -3.78 7.63 -29.73
C PRO A 66 -3.89 7.32 -31.22
N LEU A 67 -5.06 6.88 -31.66
CA LEU A 67 -5.40 6.58 -33.04
C LEU A 67 -6.47 7.54 -33.54
N LYS A 68 -6.18 8.28 -34.61
CA LYS A 68 -7.17 9.09 -35.33
C LYS A 68 -7.92 8.19 -36.32
N LEU A 69 -9.24 8.21 -36.26
CA LEU A 69 -10.13 7.47 -37.13
C LEU A 69 -10.49 8.29 -38.36
N GLY A 70 -10.30 7.69 -39.53
CA GLY A 70 -10.96 8.07 -40.76
C GLY A 70 -12.00 7.01 -41.17
N PRO A 71 -12.83 7.30 -42.18
CA PRO A 71 -13.86 6.36 -42.66
C PRO A 71 -13.29 5.05 -43.22
N TYR A 72 -12.02 5.08 -43.66
CA TYR A 72 -11.30 3.94 -44.24
C TYR A 72 -9.89 3.76 -43.66
N THR A 73 -9.46 4.60 -42.71
CA THR A 73 -8.08 4.68 -42.26
C THR A 73 -7.97 4.80 -40.74
N LEU A 74 -6.85 4.33 -40.17
CA LEU A 74 -6.39 4.72 -38.83
C LEU A 74 -5.04 5.40 -38.96
N HIS A 75 -4.87 6.52 -38.26
CA HIS A 75 -3.61 7.25 -38.24
C HIS A 75 -3.03 7.26 -36.83
N TYR A 76 -1.74 7.00 -36.74
CA TYR A 76 -0.93 7.36 -35.59
C TYR A 76 -0.11 8.60 -35.95
N LYS A 77 -0.37 9.71 -35.27
CA LYS A 77 0.14 11.03 -35.68
C LYS A 77 -0.17 11.29 -37.18
N LYS A 78 0.86 11.49 -38.00
CA LYS A 78 0.73 11.74 -39.46
C LYS A 78 0.80 10.45 -40.30
N ALA A 79 1.13 9.31 -39.70
CA ALA A 79 1.30 8.05 -40.42
C ALA A 79 -0.01 7.27 -40.47
N VAL A 80 -0.39 6.81 -41.67
CA VAL A 80 -1.49 5.84 -41.85
C VAL A 80 -0.98 4.46 -41.42
N ILE A 81 -1.60 3.88 -40.40
CA ILE A 81 -1.20 2.58 -39.84
C ILE A 81 -2.15 1.44 -40.22
N TYR A 82 -3.34 1.80 -40.73
CA TYR A 82 -4.33 0.90 -41.29
C TYR A 82 -5.13 1.62 -42.39
N GLU A 83 -5.40 0.93 -43.48
CA GLU A 83 -6.24 1.38 -44.58
C GLU A 83 -7.02 0.19 -45.16
N ASP A 84 -8.34 0.32 -45.27
CA ASP A 84 -9.20 -0.66 -45.93
C ASP A 84 -10.44 0.03 -46.54
N GLN A 85 -10.54 -0.03 -47.87
CA GLN A 85 -11.62 0.60 -48.62
C GLN A 85 -12.91 -0.26 -48.69
N ALA A 86 -12.95 -1.41 -48.02
CA ALA A 86 -14.16 -2.22 -47.92
C ALA A 86 -15.28 -1.46 -47.18
N LYS A 87 -16.54 -1.69 -47.60
CA LYS A 87 -17.74 -1.09 -46.96
C LYS A 87 -17.98 -1.58 -45.53
N GLU A 88 -17.40 -2.72 -45.16
CA GLU A 88 -17.49 -3.33 -43.81
C GLU A 88 -16.12 -3.35 -43.12
N ASN A 89 -15.33 -2.29 -43.31
CA ASN A 89 -14.03 -2.18 -42.66
C ASN A 89 -14.17 -1.89 -41.14
N LEU A 90 -13.08 -2.08 -40.39
CA LEU A 90 -13.06 -1.90 -38.93
C LEU A 90 -13.52 -0.50 -38.49
N THR A 91 -13.09 0.56 -39.18
CA THR A 91 -13.28 1.95 -38.71
C THR A 91 -14.59 2.56 -39.14
N TYR A 92 -15.22 2.06 -40.21
CA TYR A 92 -16.39 2.68 -40.81
C TYR A 92 -17.57 2.79 -39.84
N LYS A 93 -17.84 1.73 -39.06
CA LYS A 93 -18.93 1.74 -38.06
C LYS A 93 -18.70 2.80 -36.99
N PHE A 94 -17.50 2.84 -36.42
CA PHE A 94 -17.12 3.83 -35.41
C PHE A 94 -17.15 5.25 -35.99
N TYR A 95 -16.62 5.45 -37.19
CA TYR A 95 -16.54 6.76 -37.82
C TYR A 95 -17.92 7.30 -38.23
N ARG A 96 -18.78 6.45 -38.80
CA ARG A 96 -20.17 6.76 -39.15
C ARG A 96 -20.95 7.25 -37.94
N ASP A 97 -20.74 6.59 -36.82
CA ASP A 97 -21.45 6.87 -35.58
C ASP A 97 -20.90 8.13 -34.86
N GLY A 98 -19.73 8.66 -35.28
CA GLY A 98 -19.21 9.94 -34.80
C GLY A 98 -17.88 9.84 -34.07
N LEU A 99 -17.29 8.65 -33.98
CA LEU A 99 -15.98 8.45 -33.37
C LEU A 99 -14.86 9.02 -34.24
N ARG A 100 -13.96 9.77 -33.62
CA ARG A 100 -12.81 10.41 -34.28
C ARG A 100 -11.47 9.99 -33.69
N TYR A 101 -11.41 9.69 -32.40
CA TYR A 101 -10.20 9.13 -31.78
C TYR A 101 -10.51 7.92 -30.92
N LEU A 102 -9.55 7.00 -30.87
CA LEU A 102 -9.49 5.89 -29.94
C LEU A 102 -8.11 5.91 -29.28
N VAL A 103 -8.06 5.83 -27.95
CA VAL A 103 -6.82 5.94 -27.18
C VAL A 103 -6.71 4.75 -26.24
N PHE A 104 -5.63 3.98 -26.37
CA PHE A 104 -5.30 2.91 -25.43
C PHE A 104 -4.30 3.42 -24.38
N ARG A 105 -4.50 3.08 -23.10
CA ARG A 105 -3.62 3.47 -22.00
C ARG A 105 -2.83 2.31 -21.41
N ALA A 106 -1.63 2.62 -20.91
CA ALA A 106 -0.82 1.68 -20.14
C ALA A 106 -1.59 1.12 -18.93
N GLY A 107 -1.43 -0.17 -18.67
CA GLY A 107 -2.17 -0.88 -17.63
C GLY A 107 -3.45 -1.57 -18.11
N ILE A 108 -3.78 -1.48 -19.41
CA ILE A 108 -4.92 -2.19 -19.99
C ILE A 108 -4.84 -3.71 -19.71
N PRO A 109 -5.86 -4.32 -19.07
CA PRO A 109 -5.91 -5.75 -18.86
C PRO A 109 -6.34 -6.47 -20.16
N PRO A 110 -5.88 -7.71 -20.42
CA PRO A 110 -6.18 -8.44 -21.65
C PRO A 110 -7.68 -8.70 -21.83
N GLU A 111 -8.43 -8.83 -20.73
CA GLU A 111 -9.88 -8.97 -20.71
C GLU A 111 -10.59 -7.73 -21.26
N GLU A 112 -10.04 -6.55 -21.03
CA GLU A 112 -10.62 -5.29 -21.50
C GLU A 112 -10.38 -5.07 -22.99
N LEU A 113 -9.19 -5.41 -23.49
CA LEU A 113 -8.94 -5.47 -24.93
C LEU A 113 -9.87 -6.49 -25.60
N LEU A 114 -10.16 -7.62 -24.94
CA LEU A 114 -11.12 -8.60 -25.46
C LEU A 114 -12.54 -8.03 -25.53
N ARG A 115 -13.03 -7.34 -24.50
CA ARG A 115 -14.36 -6.68 -24.53
C ARG A 115 -14.46 -5.70 -25.70
N PHE A 116 -13.42 -4.89 -25.94
CA PHE A 116 -13.36 -4.01 -27.11
C PHE A 116 -13.43 -4.78 -28.43
N VAL A 117 -12.69 -5.89 -28.55
CA VAL A 117 -12.75 -6.77 -29.74
C VAL A 117 -14.16 -7.35 -29.94
N MET A 118 -14.83 -7.77 -28.87
CA MET A 118 -16.19 -8.31 -28.95
C MET A 118 -17.20 -7.27 -29.44
N LEU A 119 -17.02 -5.97 -29.12
CA LEU A 119 -17.85 -4.90 -29.69
C LEU A 119 -17.77 -4.83 -31.22
N THR A 120 -16.57 -5.05 -31.78
CA THR A 120 -16.32 -4.96 -33.23
C THR A 120 -16.97 -6.11 -34.02
N ILE A 121 -17.24 -7.25 -33.37
CA ILE A 121 -17.71 -8.50 -34.01
C ILE A 121 -19.24 -8.61 -34.07
N GLY A 122 -19.98 -7.65 -33.49
CA GLY A 122 -21.43 -7.68 -33.23
C GLY A 122 -22.34 -8.38 -34.26
N ASP A 123 -23.33 -9.11 -33.75
CA ASP A 123 -24.18 -10.08 -34.46
C ASP A 123 -24.85 -9.56 -35.74
N VAL A 124 -24.79 -10.41 -36.78
CA VAL A 124 -25.43 -10.24 -38.09
C VAL A 124 -26.85 -10.85 -38.11
N THR A 125 -27.48 -11.06 -36.95
CA THR A 125 -28.85 -11.59 -36.91
C THR A 125 -29.87 -10.48 -37.18
N GLU A 126 -30.64 -10.68 -38.24
CA GLU A 126 -31.54 -9.79 -38.98
C GLU A 126 -32.72 -9.11 -38.23
N ASP A 127 -32.74 -8.97 -36.89
CA ASP A 127 -33.95 -8.53 -36.16
C ASP A 127 -33.80 -7.32 -35.20
N ALA A 128 -32.77 -6.49 -35.33
CA ALA A 128 -32.62 -5.29 -34.49
C ALA A 128 -32.98 -3.99 -35.25
N LEU A 129 -34.28 -3.74 -35.44
CA LEU A 129 -34.83 -2.42 -35.79
C LEU A 129 -34.71 -1.38 -34.65
N PHE A 130 -33.91 -1.68 -33.62
CA PHE A 130 -33.48 -0.79 -32.52
C PHE A 130 -31.96 -0.92 -32.33
N GLN A 131 -31.17 -0.73 -33.40
CA GLN A 131 -29.70 -0.74 -33.27
C GLN A 131 -29.25 0.41 -32.37
N GLU A 132 -28.79 0.04 -31.19
CA GLU A 132 -28.00 0.90 -30.33
C GLU A 132 -26.70 1.30 -31.05
N ASP A 133 -26.44 2.61 -31.13
CA ASP A 133 -25.24 3.20 -31.75
C ASP A 133 -23.96 2.63 -31.09
N MET A 134 -22.89 2.43 -31.87
CA MET A 134 -21.59 1.96 -31.37
C MET A 134 -21.04 2.79 -30.20
N ILE A 135 -21.29 4.09 -30.18
CA ILE A 135 -20.94 4.98 -29.06
C ILE A 135 -21.68 4.58 -27.79
N THR A 136 -22.98 4.31 -27.90
CA THR A 136 -23.78 3.90 -26.74
C THR A 136 -23.30 2.55 -26.21
N ARG A 137 -22.87 1.65 -27.11
CA ARG A 137 -22.24 0.37 -26.72
C ARG A 137 -20.88 0.56 -26.06
N LEU A 138 -20.04 1.46 -26.56
CA LEU A 138 -18.76 1.82 -25.93
C LEU A 138 -18.97 2.40 -24.52
N TRP A 139 -20.00 3.21 -24.34
CA TRP A 139 -20.38 3.78 -23.03
C TRP A 139 -20.84 2.70 -22.03
N LYS A 140 -21.66 1.73 -22.47
CA LYS A 140 -22.16 0.66 -21.58
C LYS A 140 -21.09 -0.31 -21.10
N GLU A 141 -20.00 -0.48 -21.85
CA GLU A 141 -18.91 -1.39 -21.50
C GLU A 141 -17.95 -0.83 -20.42
N ASP A 142 -18.07 0.46 -20.08
CA ASP A 142 -17.33 1.13 -19.00
C ASP A 142 -15.81 0.83 -19.04
N PHE A 143 -15.17 1.15 -20.17
CA PHE A 143 -13.74 0.94 -20.36
C PHE A 143 -12.92 1.88 -19.46
N HIS A 144 -11.94 1.32 -18.74
CA HIS A 144 -11.08 2.05 -17.82
C HIS A 144 -9.76 2.49 -18.48
N PHE A 145 -9.32 1.78 -19.52
CA PHE A 145 -8.04 1.98 -20.22
C PHE A 145 -8.19 2.20 -21.72
N ILE A 146 -9.42 2.24 -22.23
CA ILE A 146 -9.73 2.59 -23.63
C ILE A 146 -10.62 3.84 -23.59
N GLU A 147 -10.10 4.94 -24.13
CA GLU A 147 -10.84 6.19 -24.25
C GLU A 147 -11.20 6.46 -25.70
N HIS A 148 -12.27 7.23 -25.91
CA HIS A 148 -12.81 7.46 -27.23
C HIS A 148 -13.33 8.89 -27.34
N ILE A 149 -13.04 9.58 -28.45
CA ILE A 149 -13.51 10.96 -28.69
C ILE A 149 -14.57 10.91 -29.78
N VAL A 150 -15.76 11.40 -29.44
CA VAL A 150 -16.93 11.50 -30.30
C VAL A 150 -17.16 12.95 -30.67
N VAL A 151 -17.60 13.19 -31.90
CA VAL A 151 -18.16 14.47 -32.32
C VAL A 151 -19.63 14.23 -32.68
N GLU A 152 -20.56 14.81 -31.91
CA GLU A 152 -21.99 14.79 -32.25
C GLU A 152 -22.29 15.80 -33.39
N GLY A 153 -23.27 15.43 -34.21
CA GLY A 153 -23.33 15.83 -35.62
C GLY A 153 -23.50 17.32 -35.92
N PHE A 154 -22.71 17.81 -36.87
CA PHE A 154 -23.18 18.80 -37.85
C PHE A 154 -23.66 18.06 -39.09
N GLY A 155 -24.88 18.38 -39.52
CA GLY A 155 -25.48 17.85 -40.73
C GLY A 155 -24.61 18.08 -41.96
N PHE A 156 -24.82 17.22 -42.96
CA PHE A 156 -24.25 17.36 -44.30
C PHE A 156 -24.37 18.80 -44.83
N GLY A 157 -23.24 19.50 -44.92
CA GLY A 157 -23.07 20.73 -45.70
C GLY A 157 -22.65 21.94 -44.87
N ASP A 158 -21.33 22.17 -44.77
CA ASP A 158 -20.67 23.48 -45.01
C ASP A 158 -19.32 23.65 -44.30
N LEU A 159 -18.85 22.66 -43.52
CA LEU A 159 -17.48 22.65 -43.01
C LEU A 159 -16.56 21.86 -43.96
N SER A 160 -15.46 22.51 -44.37
CA SER A 160 -14.39 21.85 -45.11
C SER A 160 -13.63 20.86 -44.23
N GLU A 161 -13.02 19.82 -44.82
CA GLU A 161 -12.17 18.86 -44.09
C GLU A 161 -11.09 19.56 -43.25
N GLU A 162 -10.59 20.71 -43.72
CA GLU A 162 -9.60 21.54 -43.03
C GLU A 162 -10.16 22.19 -41.75
N GLU A 163 -11.43 22.63 -41.74
CA GLU A 163 -12.08 23.20 -40.54
C GLU A 163 -12.35 22.14 -39.48
N VAL A 164 -12.70 20.92 -39.89
CA VAL A 164 -12.88 19.78 -38.99
C VAL A 164 -11.55 19.35 -38.37
N GLU A 165 -10.46 19.32 -39.14
CA GLU A 165 -9.13 18.99 -38.59
C GLU A 165 -8.63 20.03 -37.59
N VAL A 166 -8.89 21.32 -37.85
CA VAL A 166 -8.49 22.42 -36.97
C VAL A 166 -9.24 22.39 -35.64
N GLU A 167 -10.55 22.14 -35.63
CA GLU A 167 -11.33 22.00 -34.40
C GLU A 167 -10.89 20.77 -33.59
N VAL A 168 -10.62 19.66 -34.27
CA VAL A 168 -10.12 18.43 -33.64
C VAL A 168 -8.70 18.61 -33.06
N GLU A 169 -7.80 19.33 -33.72
CA GLU A 169 -6.47 19.64 -33.18
C GLU A 169 -6.55 20.56 -31.95
N LYS A 170 -7.50 21.50 -31.92
CA LYS A 170 -7.75 22.35 -30.75
C LYS A 170 -8.29 21.55 -29.56
N ILE A 171 -9.23 20.63 -29.79
CA ILE A 171 -9.75 19.71 -28.78
C ILE A 171 -8.61 18.85 -28.20
N ILE A 172 -7.73 18.33 -29.04
CA ILE A 172 -6.57 17.52 -28.60
C ILE A 172 -5.53 18.38 -27.87
N GLY A 173 -5.33 19.62 -28.30
CA GLY A 173 -4.48 20.60 -27.60
C GLY A 173 -5.00 20.92 -26.20
N TYR A 174 -6.31 21.08 -26.06
CA TYR A 174 -7.01 21.27 -24.78
C TYR A 174 -6.87 20.04 -23.87
N LEU A 175 -7.15 18.84 -24.39
CA LEU A 175 -6.99 17.58 -23.67
C LEU A 175 -5.53 17.36 -23.20
N ARG A 176 -4.53 17.62 -24.06
CA ARG A 176 -3.11 17.53 -23.66
C ARG A 176 -2.75 18.53 -22.55
N LYS A 177 -3.31 19.74 -22.58
CA LYS A 177 -3.05 20.79 -21.59
C LYS A 177 -3.67 20.44 -20.23
N GLN A 178 -4.87 19.86 -20.22
CA GLN A 178 -5.48 19.31 -19.01
C GLN A 178 -4.77 18.06 -18.48
N LEU A 179 -4.27 17.19 -19.35
CA LEU A 179 -3.58 15.93 -18.97
C LEU A 179 -2.14 16.16 -18.43
N SER A 180 -1.51 17.28 -18.76
CA SER A 180 -0.18 17.67 -18.25
C SER A 180 -0.25 18.48 -16.94
N ALA A 181 -1.42 19.02 -16.61
CA ALA A 181 -1.66 19.67 -15.34
C ALA A 181 -2.05 18.61 -14.30
N SER A 182 -1.12 18.26 -13.41
CA SER A 182 -1.40 17.48 -12.22
C SER A 182 -2.53 18.13 -11.41
N SER A 183 -3.76 17.61 -11.51
CA SER A 183 -4.93 18.12 -10.79
C SER A 183 -5.66 16.97 -10.13
N GLU A 184 -5.83 17.06 -8.81
CA GLU A 184 -6.51 16.11 -7.92
C GLU A 184 -8.04 16.15 -8.10
N ASP A 185 -8.53 15.95 -9.32
CA ASP A 185 -9.94 16.14 -9.66
C ASP A 185 -10.57 14.80 -10.08
N ILE A 186 -11.27 14.16 -9.14
CA ILE A 186 -11.74 12.76 -9.22
C ILE A 186 -12.98 12.63 -10.13
N THR A 187 -13.62 13.74 -10.53
CA THR A 187 -14.84 13.73 -11.37
C THR A 187 -14.64 14.25 -12.80
N ARG A 188 -13.40 14.57 -13.21
CA ARG A 188 -13.14 15.20 -14.52
C ARG A 188 -13.47 14.35 -15.76
N PHE A 189 -13.58 13.04 -15.60
CA PHE A 189 -13.77 12.13 -16.74
C PHE A 189 -15.23 11.84 -17.09
N ALA A 190 -16.19 12.38 -16.32
CA ALA A 190 -17.59 11.96 -16.43
C ALA A 190 -18.50 12.84 -17.30
N ARG A 191 -18.10 14.05 -17.72
CA ARG A 191 -18.99 14.94 -18.51
C ARG A 191 -18.19 15.85 -19.44
N LEU A 192 -18.04 15.44 -20.68
CA LEU A 192 -17.85 16.34 -21.82
C LEU A 192 -19.11 16.20 -22.66
N SER A 193 -20.04 17.17 -22.57
CA SER A 193 -21.13 17.30 -23.53
C SER A 193 -20.74 18.30 -24.63
N ALA A 194 -21.31 18.14 -25.82
CA ALA A 194 -21.09 19.05 -26.95
C ALA A 194 -21.44 20.52 -26.61
N GLU A 195 -22.39 20.72 -25.69
CA GLU A 195 -22.86 22.04 -25.24
C GLU A 195 -21.79 22.81 -24.43
N ASP A 196 -20.94 22.10 -23.67
CA ASP A 196 -19.82 22.71 -22.93
C ASP A 196 -18.69 23.19 -23.87
N LEU A 197 -18.55 22.55 -25.04
CA LEU A 197 -17.56 22.90 -26.06
C LEU A 197 -18.03 24.07 -26.96
N GLU A 198 -19.33 24.13 -27.29
CA GLU A 198 -19.93 25.24 -28.03
C GLU A 198 -19.91 26.57 -27.26
N LEU A 199 -20.03 26.53 -25.92
CA LEU A 199 -20.04 27.73 -25.09
C LEU A 199 -18.70 28.49 -25.08
N GLU A 200 -17.56 27.81 -25.29
CA GLU A 200 -16.22 28.44 -25.36
C GLU A 200 -15.75 28.75 -26.78
N LEU A 201 -16.31 28.09 -27.80
CA LEU A 201 -16.04 28.43 -29.22
C LEU A 201 -16.71 29.75 -29.63
N ASN A 202 -17.80 30.13 -28.97
CA ASN A 202 -18.51 31.40 -29.19
C ASN A 202 -17.72 32.66 -28.79
N ASP A 203 -16.74 32.56 -27.88
CA ASP A 203 -15.89 33.70 -27.51
C ASP A 203 -14.84 34.05 -28.58
N LEU A 204 -14.67 33.21 -29.61
CA LEU A 204 -13.77 33.45 -30.73
C LEU A 204 -14.47 33.75 -32.06
N GLU A 205 -15.79 33.54 -32.17
CA GLU A 205 -16.60 33.96 -33.33
C GLU A 205 -16.95 35.46 -33.34
N GLN A 206 -16.41 36.25 -32.40
CA GLN A 206 -16.60 37.70 -32.38
C GLN A 206 -15.80 38.46 -33.47
N VAL A 207 -15.63 37.85 -34.64
CA VAL A 207 -15.20 38.51 -35.87
C VAL A 207 -16.09 38.06 -37.05
N ARG A 208 -17.42 38.11 -36.92
CA ARG A 208 -18.33 38.35 -38.05
C ARG A 208 -19.74 38.73 -37.61
N GLY A 209 -19.88 40.00 -37.23
CA GLY A 209 -21.09 40.78 -37.54
C GLY A 209 -22.41 40.32 -36.92
N GLY A 210 -22.48 40.22 -35.60
CA GLY A 210 -23.74 40.12 -34.86
C GLY A 210 -23.49 40.25 -33.37
N ILE A 211 -23.87 41.37 -32.77
CA ILE A 211 -23.73 41.57 -31.32
C ILE A 211 -24.77 40.70 -30.63
N VAL A 212 -24.38 39.53 -30.12
CA VAL A 212 -25.14 38.84 -29.08
C VAL A 212 -24.94 39.65 -27.80
N SER A 213 -25.96 40.42 -27.41
CA SER A 213 -25.97 41.14 -26.14
C SER A 213 -26.27 40.17 -24.99
N GLY A 214 -25.31 39.33 -24.66
CA GLY A 214 -25.33 38.48 -23.48
C GLY A 214 -23.90 38.18 -23.10
N ARG A 215 -23.53 38.37 -21.83
CA ARG A 215 -22.25 37.87 -21.33
C ARG A 215 -22.39 36.34 -21.25
N PRO A 216 -21.60 35.54 -22.00
CA PRO A 216 -21.49 34.12 -21.70
C PRO A 216 -20.95 33.95 -20.28
N ALA A 217 -21.35 32.88 -19.60
CA ALA A 217 -20.85 32.55 -18.28
C ALA A 217 -19.33 32.33 -18.38
N SER A 218 -18.56 33.15 -17.67
CA SER A 218 -17.11 33.01 -17.61
C SER A 218 -16.70 31.68 -16.97
N ASP A 219 -15.44 31.29 -17.12
CA ASP A 219 -14.90 30.12 -16.41
C ASP A 219 -15.11 30.22 -14.89
N ASP A 220 -15.05 31.44 -14.35
CA ASP A 220 -15.38 31.71 -12.95
C ASP A 220 -16.87 31.48 -12.66
N ASP A 221 -17.78 31.86 -13.57
CA ASP A 221 -19.22 31.62 -13.43
C ASP A 221 -19.57 30.12 -13.55
N LYS A 222 -18.92 29.38 -14.47
CA LYS A 222 -19.10 27.92 -14.62
C LYS A 222 -18.58 27.19 -13.39
N THR A 223 -17.37 27.54 -12.94
CA THR A 223 -16.79 27.00 -11.70
C THR A 223 -17.70 27.34 -10.51
N HIS A 224 -18.21 28.57 -10.44
CA HIS A 224 -19.16 28.98 -9.40
C HIS A 224 -20.46 28.19 -9.43
N VAL A 225 -21.07 27.96 -10.60
CA VAL A 225 -22.30 27.18 -10.75
C VAL A 225 -22.06 25.69 -10.47
N GLN A 226 -20.91 25.13 -10.86
CA GLN A 226 -20.55 23.76 -10.53
C GLN A 226 -20.28 23.59 -9.03
N GLU A 227 -19.59 24.56 -8.41
CA GLU A 227 -19.44 24.64 -6.96
C GLU A 227 -20.81 24.80 -6.29
N GLU A 228 -21.72 25.60 -6.85
CA GLU A 228 -23.08 25.81 -6.34
C GLU A 228 -23.94 24.55 -6.46
N LEU A 229 -23.86 23.82 -7.58
CA LEU A 229 -24.55 22.54 -7.80
C LEU A 229 -23.98 21.44 -6.91
N TYR A 230 -22.66 21.32 -6.81
CA TYR A 230 -22.01 20.40 -5.88
C TYR A 230 -22.39 20.74 -4.43
N PHE A 231 -22.39 22.02 -4.08
CA PHE A 231 -22.85 22.50 -2.78
C PHE A 231 -24.34 22.21 -2.58
N GLU A 232 -25.19 22.38 -3.58
CA GLU A 232 -26.62 22.14 -3.47
C GLU A 232 -26.93 20.63 -3.38
N GLU A 233 -26.29 19.77 -4.16
CA GLU A 233 -26.47 18.33 -4.11
C GLU A 233 -25.87 17.72 -2.83
N LYS A 234 -24.57 17.93 -2.56
CA LYS A 234 -23.90 17.34 -1.38
C LYS A 234 -24.23 18.04 -0.07
N ASN A 235 -24.20 19.38 -0.02
CA ASN A 235 -24.37 20.09 1.26
C ASN A 235 -25.82 20.41 1.59
N ARG A 236 -26.72 20.50 0.60
CA ARG A 236 -28.11 20.91 0.85
C ARG A 236 -29.13 19.79 0.66
N LEU A 237 -29.17 19.10 -0.48
CA LEU A 237 -30.17 18.08 -0.78
C LEU A 237 -29.89 16.78 -0.03
N PHE A 238 -28.66 16.26 -0.10
CA PHE A 238 -28.26 15.07 0.63
C PHE A 238 -28.39 15.26 2.14
N ALA A 239 -27.91 16.39 2.67
CA ALA A 239 -28.09 16.74 4.07
C ALA A 239 -29.57 16.84 4.47
N LYS A 240 -30.43 17.45 3.63
CA LYS A 240 -31.89 17.50 3.87
C LYS A 240 -32.53 16.12 3.84
N MET A 241 -32.13 15.24 2.93
CA MET A 241 -32.63 13.87 2.88
C MET A 241 -32.29 13.12 4.18
N VAL A 242 -31.03 13.17 4.62
CA VAL A 242 -30.60 12.60 5.91
C VAL A 242 -31.40 13.20 7.07
N LEU A 243 -31.62 14.52 7.06
CA LEU A 243 -32.45 15.20 8.07
C LEU A 243 -33.89 14.68 8.08
N ILE A 244 -34.51 14.50 6.91
CA ILE A 244 -35.89 14.01 6.76
C ILE A 244 -35.98 12.57 7.29
N LEU A 245 -35.06 11.68 6.93
CA LEU A 245 -35.05 10.30 7.42
C LEU A 245 -35.03 10.24 8.96
N PHE A 246 -34.18 11.06 9.59
CA PHE A 246 -34.15 11.15 11.05
C PHE A 246 -35.36 11.86 11.66
N GLN A 247 -35.98 12.82 10.95
CA GLN A 247 -37.24 13.44 11.40
C GLN A 247 -38.40 12.46 11.38
N ILE A 248 -38.48 11.60 10.37
CA ILE A 248 -39.50 10.53 10.30
C ILE A 248 -39.36 9.63 11.53
N LEU A 249 -38.14 9.20 11.83
CA LEU A 249 -37.79 8.46 13.06
C LEU A 249 -38.23 9.17 14.35
N GLU A 250 -38.02 10.48 14.44
CA GLU A 250 -38.36 11.27 15.63
C GLU A 250 -39.87 11.54 15.78
N LEU A 251 -40.62 11.73 14.68
CA LEU A 251 -41.99 12.26 14.71
C LEU A 251 -43.07 11.23 14.39
N GLU A 252 -42.92 10.47 13.31
CA GLU A 252 -44.03 9.74 12.65
C GLU A 252 -43.76 8.24 12.41
N CYS A 253 -42.73 7.66 13.03
CA CYS A 253 -42.36 6.26 12.77
C CYS A 253 -43.20 5.22 13.53
N ALA A 254 -43.67 4.19 12.80
CA ALA A 254 -44.30 2.97 13.30
C ALA A 254 -43.49 1.71 12.90
N ASP A 255 -43.83 0.55 13.46
CA ASP A 255 -43.13 -0.72 13.15
C ASP A 255 -43.19 -1.10 11.66
N GLU A 256 -44.23 -0.66 10.94
CA GLU A 256 -44.42 -0.90 9.50
C GLU A 256 -43.37 -0.17 8.64
N ASP A 257 -42.79 0.92 9.14
CA ASP A 257 -41.80 1.72 8.43
C ASP A 257 -40.37 1.14 8.53
N TYR A 258 -40.18 0.09 9.34
CA TYR A 258 -38.87 -0.45 9.68
C TYR A 258 -38.02 -0.81 8.45
N ASP A 259 -38.57 -1.60 7.53
CA ASP A 259 -37.82 -2.10 6.37
C ASP A 259 -37.45 -0.96 5.41
N MET A 260 -38.41 -0.07 5.14
CA MET A 260 -38.20 1.11 4.29
C MET A 260 -37.12 2.04 4.87
N LEU A 261 -37.16 2.30 6.18
CA LEU A 261 -36.18 3.17 6.83
C LEU A 261 -34.80 2.51 6.83
N LEU A 262 -34.70 1.22 7.15
CA LEU A 262 -33.43 0.50 7.13
C LEU A 262 -32.82 0.50 5.73
N GLU A 263 -33.60 0.25 4.68
CA GLU A 263 -33.14 0.30 3.29
C GLU A 263 -32.66 1.71 2.93
N SER A 264 -33.42 2.74 3.31
CA SER A 264 -33.04 4.13 3.06
C SER A 264 -31.70 4.49 3.74
N PHE A 265 -31.52 4.14 5.02
CA PHE A 265 -30.23 4.36 5.70
C PHE A 265 -29.09 3.58 5.06
N THR A 266 -29.37 2.38 4.57
CA THR A 266 -28.38 1.54 3.88
C THR A 266 -27.93 2.19 2.57
N GLN A 267 -28.85 2.72 1.76
CA GLN A 267 -28.52 3.44 0.53
C GLN A 267 -27.71 4.71 0.79
N VAL A 268 -28.04 5.45 1.85
CA VAL A 268 -27.27 6.64 2.28
C VAL A 268 -25.85 6.23 2.69
N LEU A 269 -25.70 5.14 3.45
CA LEU A 269 -24.40 4.60 3.84
C LEU A 269 -23.58 4.19 2.62
N ASP A 270 -24.17 3.47 1.66
CA ASP A 270 -23.49 3.05 0.43
C ASP A 270 -23.01 4.26 -0.37
N THR A 271 -23.86 5.28 -0.52
CA THR A 271 -23.51 6.54 -1.20
C THR A 271 -22.32 7.24 -0.54
N LEU A 272 -22.28 7.28 0.80
CA LEU A 272 -21.19 7.89 1.54
C LEU A 272 -19.88 7.12 1.38
N LEU A 273 -19.92 5.79 1.44
CA LEU A 273 -18.72 4.97 1.29
C LEU A 273 -18.16 5.00 -0.14
N VAL A 274 -19.03 5.00 -1.15
CA VAL A 274 -18.64 5.21 -2.56
C VAL A 274 -18.00 6.58 -2.77
N SER A 275 -18.51 7.60 -2.07
CA SER A 275 -17.95 8.95 -2.10
C SER A 275 -16.74 9.14 -1.16
N GLU A 276 -16.20 8.05 -0.59
CA GLU A 276 -15.08 8.04 0.33
C GLU A 276 -15.29 8.88 1.62
N ASP A 277 -16.55 9.18 1.95
CA ASP A 277 -16.94 9.97 3.14
C ASP A 277 -17.22 9.08 4.35
N VAL A 278 -16.16 8.46 4.86
CA VAL A 278 -16.21 7.64 6.09
C VAL A 278 -16.69 8.46 7.30
N LYS A 279 -16.39 9.77 7.31
CA LYS A 279 -16.81 10.69 8.36
C LYS A 279 -18.32 10.88 8.36
N GLY A 280 -18.94 11.04 7.21
CA GLY A 280 -20.39 11.08 7.04
C GLY A 280 -21.05 9.79 7.54
N ALA A 281 -20.48 8.62 7.21
CA ALA A 281 -21.00 7.33 7.69
C ALA A 281 -20.98 7.22 9.22
N VAL A 282 -19.90 7.69 9.86
CA VAL A 282 -19.81 7.77 11.33
C VAL A 282 -20.81 8.78 11.90
N ALA A 283 -21.02 9.91 11.24
CA ALA A 283 -21.98 10.92 11.69
C ALA A 283 -23.43 10.39 11.69
N LEU A 284 -23.79 9.52 10.73
CA LEU A 284 -25.09 8.82 10.75
C LEU A 284 -25.24 7.96 11.99
N LEU A 285 -24.22 7.16 12.32
CA LEU A 285 -24.23 6.32 13.51
C LEU A 285 -24.38 7.14 14.80
N GLN A 286 -23.60 8.23 14.94
CA GLN A 286 -23.68 9.13 16.10
C GLN A 286 -25.04 9.81 16.22
N ARG A 287 -25.77 9.96 15.10
CA ARG A 287 -27.11 10.52 15.10
C ARG A 287 -28.16 9.55 15.62
N PHE A 288 -28.02 8.25 15.35
CA PHE A 288 -28.80 7.22 16.04
C PHE A 288 -28.60 7.29 17.57
N ASP A 289 -27.35 7.39 18.04
CA ASP A 289 -27.04 7.54 19.48
C ASP A 289 -27.69 8.79 20.08
N THR A 290 -27.64 9.91 19.35
CA THR A 290 -28.25 11.16 19.77
C THR A 290 -29.75 11.03 19.95
N ILE A 291 -30.45 10.36 19.03
CA ILE A 291 -31.91 10.14 19.11
C ILE A 291 -32.24 9.17 20.24
N ALA A 292 -31.47 8.09 20.39
CA ALA A 292 -31.66 7.10 21.45
C ALA A 292 -31.47 7.70 22.86
N SER A 293 -30.70 8.80 22.99
CA SER A 293 -30.53 9.52 24.26
C SER A 293 -31.72 10.42 24.66
N ARG A 294 -32.65 10.71 23.73
CA ARG A 294 -33.79 11.59 23.97
C ARG A 294 -34.98 10.83 24.56
N PRO A 295 -35.87 11.51 25.32
CA PRO A 295 -37.08 10.88 25.84
C PRO A 295 -38.10 10.63 24.71
N LEU A 296 -38.11 9.41 24.17
CA LEU A 296 -39.07 8.96 23.16
C LEU A 296 -40.12 8.01 23.78
N PRO A 297 -41.33 7.89 23.19
CA PRO A 297 -42.29 6.87 23.57
C PRO A 297 -41.68 5.46 23.50
N GLY A 298 -42.02 4.58 24.45
CA GLY A 298 -41.33 3.28 24.64
C GLY A 298 -41.27 2.39 23.38
N LYS A 299 -42.35 2.28 22.60
CA LYS A 299 -42.35 1.53 21.33
C LYS A 299 -41.40 2.11 20.28
N ARG A 300 -41.34 3.45 20.19
CA ARG A 300 -40.48 4.16 19.24
C ARG A 300 -39.01 4.02 19.63
N MET A 301 -38.72 4.12 20.92
CA MET A 301 -37.37 3.87 21.44
C MET A 301 -36.87 2.47 21.07
N GLU A 302 -37.73 1.46 21.19
CA GLU A 302 -37.40 0.09 20.79
C GLU A 302 -37.13 -0.03 19.29
N LEU A 303 -37.95 0.62 18.46
CA LEU A 303 -37.78 0.66 17.01
C LEU A 303 -36.47 1.33 16.59
N VAL A 304 -36.13 2.47 17.20
CA VAL A 304 -34.85 3.19 16.96
C VAL A 304 -33.67 2.28 17.29
N LYS A 305 -33.71 1.58 18.42
CA LYS A 305 -32.64 0.65 18.81
C LYS A 305 -32.49 -0.50 17.84
N ARG A 306 -33.59 -1.13 17.43
CA ARG A 306 -33.58 -2.20 16.42
C ARG A 306 -33.01 -1.72 15.09
N LEU A 307 -33.40 -0.52 14.64
CA LEU A 307 -32.85 0.08 13.42
C LEU A 307 -31.36 0.37 13.55
N GLN A 308 -30.91 0.89 14.69
CA GLN A 308 -29.51 1.15 14.97
C GLN A 308 -28.69 -0.15 14.97
N GLU A 309 -29.16 -1.21 15.65
CA GLU A 309 -28.51 -2.53 15.66
C GLU A 309 -28.43 -3.14 14.26
N ALA A 310 -29.49 -3.03 13.47
CA ALA A 310 -29.50 -3.49 12.10
C ALA A 310 -28.54 -2.67 11.22
N PHE A 311 -28.51 -1.34 11.38
CA PHE A 311 -27.61 -0.44 10.67
C PHE A 311 -26.15 -0.75 10.99
N LEU A 312 -25.81 -0.99 12.26
CA LEU A 312 -24.48 -1.43 12.68
C LEU A 312 -24.06 -2.72 11.97
N ARG A 313 -24.97 -3.71 11.87
CA ARG A 313 -24.70 -4.94 11.10
C ARG A 313 -24.47 -4.65 9.62
N ARG A 314 -25.22 -3.72 9.02
CA ARG A 314 -24.98 -3.30 7.63
C ARG A 314 -23.60 -2.70 7.44
N MET A 315 -23.13 -1.84 8.35
CA MET A 315 -21.81 -1.19 8.27
C MET A 315 -20.66 -2.19 8.19
N VAL A 316 -20.76 -3.33 8.87
CA VAL A 316 -19.69 -4.33 8.93
C VAL A 316 -19.84 -5.44 7.88
N GLU A 317 -20.81 -5.34 6.97
CA GLU A 317 -20.92 -6.29 5.86
C GLU A 317 -19.64 -6.26 4.98
N PRO A 318 -19.20 -7.41 4.43
CA PRO A 318 -17.91 -7.52 3.73
C PRO A 318 -17.69 -6.45 2.64
N GLN A 319 -18.72 -6.16 1.85
CA GLN A 319 -18.64 -5.16 0.77
C GLN A 319 -18.32 -3.75 1.30
N ARG A 320 -18.86 -3.38 2.45
CA ARG A 320 -18.64 -2.05 3.06
C ARG A 320 -17.31 -1.97 3.79
N LEU A 321 -16.89 -3.06 4.44
CA LEU A 321 -15.54 -3.17 4.99
C LEU A 321 -14.49 -3.09 3.88
N ASP A 322 -14.74 -3.68 2.71
CA ASP A 322 -13.87 -3.57 1.54
C ASP A 322 -13.78 -2.11 1.06
N SER A 323 -14.88 -1.36 1.00
CA SER A 323 -14.85 0.09 0.69
C SER A 323 -14.00 0.89 1.68
N VAL A 324 -14.12 0.61 2.98
CA VAL A 324 -13.28 1.25 4.00
C VAL A 324 -11.81 0.82 3.86
N GLY A 325 -11.55 -0.43 3.50
CA GLY A 325 -10.21 -0.93 3.19
C GLY A 325 -9.59 -0.24 1.98
N GLN A 326 -10.36 0.00 0.91
CA GLN A 326 -9.93 0.77 -0.26
C GLN A 326 -9.64 2.23 0.09
N TYR A 327 -10.52 2.87 0.87
CA TYR A 327 -10.28 4.21 1.41
C TYR A 327 -8.94 4.29 2.16
N LEU A 328 -8.70 3.35 3.08
CA LEU A 328 -7.44 3.24 3.83
C LEU A 328 -6.21 3.03 2.94
N ALA A 329 -6.35 2.31 1.82
CA ALA A 329 -5.25 2.00 0.92
C ALA A 329 -4.90 3.18 -0.01
N LEU A 330 -5.91 3.84 -0.59
CA LEU A 330 -5.74 4.76 -1.72
C LEU A 330 -5.69 6.24 -1.30
N ASN A 331 -6.36 6.65 -0.22
CA ASN A 331 -6.50 8.07 0.10
C ASN A 331 -5.24 8.69 0.71
N ARG A 332 -4.75 9.79 0.13
CA ARG A 332 -3.54 10.49 0.62
C ARG A 332 -3.74 11.04 2.03
N SER A 333 -4.89 11.64 2.30
CA SER A 333 -5.27 12.20 3.59
C SER A 333 -6.37 11.35 4.21
N LEU A 334 -6.12 10.81 5.41
CA LEU A 334 -7.06 9.95 6.13
C LEU A 334 -7.66 10.72 7.30
N ASP A 335 -8.99 10.68 7.44
CA ASP A 335 -9.63 11.03 8.71
C ASP A 335 -9.49 9.83 9.67
N GLU A 336 -8.34 9.74 10.35
CA GLU A 336 -8.05 8.62 11.25
C GLU A 336 -9.10 8.45 12.35
N GLY A 337 -9.69 9.57 12.82
CA GLY A 337 -10.71 9.57 13.86
C GLY A 337 -12.00 8.92 13.38
N ALA A 338 -12.45 9.29 12.18
CA ALA A 338 -13.61 8.68 11.54
C ALA A 338 -13.37 7.19 11.29
N VAL A 339 -12.25 6.81 10.68
CA VAL A 339 -11.96 5.40 10.38
C VAL A 339 -11.90 4.55 11.66
N ARG A 340 -11.22 5.03 12.71
CA ARG A 340 -11.18 4.33 14.00
C ARG A 340 -12.57 4.17 14.60
N THR A 341 -13.44 5.17 14.45
CA THR A 341 -14.81 5.12 14.98
C THR A 341 -15.66 4.14 14.18
N TYR A 342 -15.53 4.14 12.85
CA TYR A 342 -16.20 3.20 11.97
C TYR A 342 -15.79 1.77 12.30
N LEU A 343 -14.50 1.47 12.32
CA LEU A 343 -14.00 0.11 12.53
C LEU A 343 -14.17 -0.39 13.96
N LYS A 344 -14.47 0.48 14.93
CA LYS A 344 -14.90 0.08 16.28
C LYS A 344 -16.33 -0.48 16.34
N THR A 345 -17.10 -0.34 15.26
CA THR A 345 -18.40 -1.02 15.13
C THR A 345 -18.24 -2.52 14.90
N CYS A 346 -17.08 -2.94 14.39
CA CYS A 346 -16.71 -4.35 14.22
C CYS A 346 -16.66 -5.07 15.57
N GLY A 347 -17.20 -6.30 15.60
CA GLY A 347 -17.18 -7.19 16.75
C GLY A 347 -16.13 -8.29 16.60
N GLU A 348 -16.38 -9.39 17.32
CA GLU A 348 -15.49 -10.56 17.33
C GLU A 348 -15.50 -11.32 16.00
N GLU A 349 -16.63 -11.31 15.28
CA GLU A 349 -16.82 -11.98 14.00
C GLU A 349 -15.94 -11.36 12.89
N GLU A 350 -15.69 -10.05 12.98
CA GLU A 350 -14.90 -9.29 12.01
C GLU A 350 -13.39 -9.34 12.27
N ILE A 351 -12.91 -9.96 13.37
CA ILE A 351 -11.47 -10.06 13.66
C ILE A 351 -10.72 -10.72 12.50
N VAL A 352 -11.27 -11.79 11.93
CA VAL A 352 -10.62 -12.50 10.81
C VAL A 352 -10.60 -11.66 9.54
N PRO A 353 -11.74 -11.12 9.05
CA PRO A 353 -11.77 -10.17 7.93
C PRO A 353 -10.80 -8.99 8.08
N LEU A 354 -10.73 -8.37 9.26
CA LEU A 354 -9.85 -7.23 9.50
C LEU A 354 -8.36 -7.62 9.52
N VAL A 355 -8.01 -8.83 9.97
CA VAL A 355 -6.64 -9.35 9.84
C VAL A 355 -6.28 -9.61 8.38
N GLU A 356 -7.22 -10.10 7.57
CA GLU A 356 -7.00 -10.28 6.12
C GLU A 356 -6.84 -8.94 5.39
N MET A 357 -7.62 -7.94 5.78
CA MET A 357 -7.46 -6.55 5.32
C MET A 357 -6.06 -6.02 5.68
N LEU A 358 -5.62 -6.17 6.94
CA LEU A 358 -4.30 -5.75 7.39
C LEU A 358 -3.16 -6.41 6.60
N ALA A 359 -3.31 -7.69 6.24
CA ALA A 359 -2.30 -8.41 5.45
C ALA A 359 -2.09 -7.81 4.05
N ARG A 360 -3.10 -7.15 3.47
CA ARG A 360 -3.04 -6.51 2.15
C ARG A 360 -2.65 -5.03 2.21
N MET A 361 -2.59 -4.44 3.41
CA MET A 361 -2.26 -3.02 3.57
C MET A 361 -0.76 -2.76 3.47
N GLU A 362 -0.33 -1.82 2.64
CA GLU A 362 1.07 -1.42 2.54
C GLU A 362 1.40 -0.17 3.37
N ARG A 363 0.44 0.74 3.51
CA ARG A 363 0.65 2.05 4.14
C ARG A 363 0.82 1.94 5.67
N PRO A 364 1.92 2.46 6.25
CA PRO A 364 2.17 2.37 7.69
C PRO A 364 1.06 2.98 8.55
N GLU A 365 0.49 4.11 8.15
CA GLU A 365 -0.55 4.83 8.88
C GLU A 365 -1.83 3.98 8.97
N ALA A 366 -2.29 3.46 7.83
CA ALA A 366 -3.46 2.57 7.76
C ALA A 366 -3.27 1.28 8.56
N ARG A 367 -2.07 0.67 8.47
CA ARG A 367 -1.72 -0.53 9.25
C ARG A 367 -1.81 -0.27 10.75
N ASN A 368 -1.29 0.87 11.23
CA ASN A 368 -1.35 1.22 12.65
C ASN A 368 -2.78 1.40 13.15
N ILE A 369 -3.66 2.01 12.34
CA ILE A 369 -5.09 2.14 12.67
C ILE A 369 -5.73 0.76 12.83
N LEU A 370 -5.53 -0.14 11.86
CA LEU A 370 -6.06 -1.51 11.94
C LEU A 370 -5.50 -2.30 13.12
N ILE A 371 -4.21 -2.18 13.42
CA ILE A 371 -3.59 -2.82 14.59
C ILE A 371 -4.23 -2.34 15.89
N ASP A 372 -4.45 -1.03 16.04
CA ASP A 372 -5.08 -0.47 17.24
C ASP A 372 -6.54 -0.94 17.37
N VAL A 373 -7.29 -1.01 16.26
CA VAL A 373 -8.67 -1.53 16.26
C VAL A 373 -8.69 -3.01 16.61
N LEU A 374 -7.89 -3.84 15.93
CA LEU A 374 -7.77 -5.28 16.18
C LEU A 374 -7.37 -5.59 17.63
N ALA A 375 -6.50 -4.77 18.21
CA ALA A 375 -6.13 -4.88 19.62
C ALA A 375 -7.30 -4.57 20.56
N ALA A 376 -8.14 -3.59 20.23
CA ALA A 376 -9.30 -3.24 21.02
C ALA A 376 -10.39 -4.33 20.95
N ILE A 377 -10.79 -4.75 19.75
CA ILE A 377 -11.85 -5.75 19.56
C ILE A 377 -11.40 -7.17 19.96
N GLY A 378 -10.11 -7.47 19.77
CA GLY A 378 -9.53 -8.78 20.02
C GLY A 378 -8.95 -8.96 21.42
N ALA A 379 -9.20 -8.03 22.36
CA ALA A 379 -8.61 -8.05 23.70
C ALA A 379 -8.87 -9.38 24.45
N ASN A 380 -10.07 -9.95 24.29
CA ASN A 380 -10.45 -11.24 24.89
C ASN A 380 -10.13 -12.46 24.01
N HIS A 381 -9.60 -12.24 22.79
CA HIS A 381 -9.40 -13.26 21.76
C HIS A 381 -7.95 -13.33 21.30
N VAL A 382 -7.00 -13.08 22.19
CA VAL A 382 -5.58 -12.96 21.83
C VAL A 382 -5.00 -14.20 21.15
N GLU A 383 -5.57 -15.38 21.43
CA GLU A 383 -5.19 -16.65 20.80
C GLU A 383 -5.40 -16.65 19.27
N VAL A 384 -6.34 -15.87 18.76
CA VAL A 384 -6.58 -15.71 17.31
C VAL A 384 -5.37 -15.09 16.62
N PHE A 385 -4.68 -14.16 17.28
CA PHE A 385 -3.43 -13.57 16.80
C PHE A 385 -2.24 -14.48 17.07
N ALA A 386 -2.19 -15.11 18.26
CA ALA A 386 -1.09 -15.99 18.65
C ALA A 386 -0.94 -17.21 17.72
N ARG A 387 -2.05 -17.79 17.25
CA ARG A 387 -2.03 -18.90 16.27
C ARG A 387 -1.37 -18.51 14.94
N ARG A 388 -1.40 -17.23 14.57
CA ARG A 388 -0.79 -16.71 13.33
C ARG A 388 0.70 -16.35 13.49
N LEU A 389 1.29 -16.53 14.67
CA LEU A 389 2.74 -16.37 14.86
C LEU A 389 3.56 -17.47 14.16
N ASP A 390 2.91 -18.58 13.78
CA ASP A 390 3.52 -19.68 13.03
C ASP A 390 3.45 -19.47 11.51
N HIS A 391 3.00 -18.29 11.05
CA HIS A 391 2.81 -18.00 9.65
C HIS A 391 4.14 -17.73 8.92
N ASN A 392 4.28 -18.24 7.69
CA ASN A 392 5.52 -18.14 6.91
C ASN A 392 5.94 -16.70 6.57
N SER A 393 4.97 -15.79 6.44
CA SER A 393 5.23 -14.38 6.14
C SER A 393 5.68 -13.61 7.39
N SER A 394 6.89 -13.06 7.33
CA SER A 394 7.47 -12.23 8.39
C SER A 394 6.62 -10.99 8.69
N ASN A 395 5.96 -10.40 7.68
CA ASN A 395 5.13 -9.22 7.87
C ASN A 395 3.89 -9.54 8.70
N VAL A 396 3.21 -10.65 8.39
CA VAL A 396 2.04 -11.11 9.16
C VAL A 396 2.44 -11.35 10.62
N VAL A 397 3.56 -12.03 10.88
CA VAL A 397 4.01 -12.29 12.25
C VAL A 397 4.33 -10.99 12.99
N LYS A 398 4.97 -10.00 12.33
CA LYS A 398 5.21 -8.67 12.93
C LYS A 398 3.92 -7.96 13.30
N ASP A 399 2.89 -8.04 12.46
CA ASP A 399 1.57 -7.46 12.76
C ASP A 399 0.93 -8.12 13.96
N MET A 400 0.94 -9.46 14.00
CA MET A 400 0.37 -10.21 15.13
C MET A 400 1.13 -9.88 16.43
N LEU A 401 2.46 -9.76 16.37
CA LEU A 401 3.26 -9.32 17.52
C LEU A 401 2.91 -7.88 17.95
N ALA A 402 2.66 -6.98 17.00
CA ALA A 402 2.25 -5.61 17.30
C ALA A 402 0.87 -5.57 17.99
N ILE A 403 -0.10 -6.35 17.49
CA ILE A 403 -1.43 -6.49 18.08
C ILE A 403 -1.33 -7.08 19.49
N ILE A 404 -0.62 -8.21 19.67
CA ILE A 404 -0.41 -8.84 20.99
C ILE A 404 0.31 -7.88 21.95
N HIS A 405 1.25 -7.09 21.44
CA HIS A 405 1.95 -6.09 22.25
C HIS A 405 1.01 -5.01 22.76
N ARG A 406 0.07 -4.56 21.92
CA ARG A 406 -0.92 -3.53 22.21
C ARG A 406 -2.02 -4.02 23.17
N ILE A 407 -2.47 -5.28 23.01
CA ILE A 407 -3.38 -5.96 23.95
C ILE A 407 -2.72 -6.13 25.31
N ASN A 408 -1.43 -6.52 25.31
CA ASN A 408 -0.64 -6.78 26.51
C ASN A 408 -1.28 -7.76 27.52
N PRO A 409 -1.60 -9.00 27.09
CA PRO A 409 -2.19 -9.99 28.00
C PRO A 409 -1.18 -10.47 29.06
N ASP A 410 -1.65 -10.99 30.19
CA ASP A 410 -0.79 -11.50 31.26
C ASP A 410 0.17 -12.61 30.79
N ASN A 411 -0.26 -13.46 29.84
CA ASN A 411 0.55 -14.54 29.28
C ASN A 411 1.39 -14.12 28.04
N LYS A 412 1.51 -12.81 27.75
CA LYS A 412 2.19 -12.26 26.55
C LYS A 412 3.53 -12.92 26.25
N ILE A 413 4.36 -13.10 27.27
CA ILE A 413 5.71 -13.64 27.10
C ILE A 413 5.70 -15.09 26.64
N SER A 414 4.76 -15.88 27.15
CA SER A 414 4.57 -17.26 26.69
C SER A 414 4.07 -17.32 25.25
N LEU A 415 3.18 -16.40 24.85
CA LEU A 415 2.69 -16.33 23.47
C LEU A 415 3.80 -15.95 22.48
N VAL A 416 4.55 -14.88 22.79
CA VAL A 416 5.63 -14.38 21.93
C VAL A 416 6.81 -15.37 21.87
N ALA A 417 7.03 -16.17 22.92
CA ALA A 417 8.07 -17.17 22.94
C ALA A 417 7.93 -18.24 21.84
N ARG A 418 6.72 -18.46 21.30
CA ARG A 418 6.49 -19.35 20.14
C ARG A 418 7.32 -18.95 18.93
N CYS A 419 7.58 -17.65 18.74
CA CYS A 419 8.41 -17.16 17.65
C CYS A 419 9.86 -17.69 17.71
N LEU A 420 10.35 -18.10 18.90
CA LEU A 420 11.70 -18.65 19.05
C LEU A 420 11.86 -20.07 18.48
N ASP A 421 10.77 -20.76 18.17
CA ASP A 421 10.81 -22.09 17.55
C ASP A 421 10.50 -22.02 16.04
N HIS A 422 10.35 -20.81 15.48
CA HIS A 422 9.98 -20.60 14.08
C HIS A 422 11.11 -20.96 13.09
N PRO A 423 10.82 -21.58 11.92
CA PRO A 423 11.87 -21.94 10.95
C PRO A 423 12.63 -20.72 10.40
N ASN A 424 11.95 -19.61 10.16
CA ASN A 424 12.56 -18.35 9.73
C ASN A 424 13.29 -17.62 10.88
N ILE A 425 14.60 -17.45 10.74
CA ILE A 425 15.48 -16.76 11.70
C ILE A 425 15.06 -15.31 11.99
N MET A 426 14.51 -14.59 11.01
CA MET A 426 14.08 -13.20 11.22
C MET A 426 12.94 -13.11 12.24
N ILE A 427 12.06 -14.10 12.27
CA ILE A 427 10.98 -14.19 13.25
C ILE A 427 11.53 -14.59 14.63
N ARG A 428 12.46 -15.55 14.68
CA ARG A 428 13.13 -15.91 15.95
C ARG A 428 13.83 -14.71 16.58
N LEU A 429 14.53 -13.90 15.77
CA LEU A 429 15.19 -12.68 16.21
C LEU A 429 14.20 -11.64 16.76
N GLU A 430 13.03 -11.48 16.14
CA GLU A 430 12.01 -10.57 16.65
C GLU A 430 11.42 -11.08 17.98
N GLY A 431 11.18 -12.39 18.10
CA GLY A 431 10.80 -13.03 19.37
C GLY A 431 11.83 -12.79 20.48
N LEU A 432 13.12 -12.99 20.17
CA LEU A 432 14.22 -12.74 21.11
C LEU A 432 14.31 -11.27 21.53
N LYS A 433 14.13 -10.35 20.60
CA LYS A 433 14.10 -8.90 20.87
C LYS A 433 12.94 -8.53 21.78
N ALA A 434 11.77 -9.14 21.60
CA ALA A 434 10.64 -8.96 22.50
C ALA A 434 10.93 -9.51 23.91
N MET A 435 11.58 -10.68 24.01
CA MET A 435 12.04 -11.23 25.31
C MET A 435 13.04 -10.30 26.00
N ALA A 436 13.99 -9.74 25.25
CA ALA A 436 15.03 -8.86 25.77
C ALA A 436 14.47 -7.54 26.33
N LYS A 437 13.37 -7.04 25.75
CA LYS A 437 12.68 -5.81 26.19
C LYS A 437 11.64 -6.04 27.29
N SER A 438 11.27 -7.28 27.57
CA SER A 438 10.29 -7.59 28.60
C SER A 438 10.85 -7.33 29.99
N ASP A 439 10.01 -6.93 30.94
CA ASP A 439 10.36 -6.87 32.37
C ASP A 439 10.12 -8.22 33.07
N ASP A 440 9.40 -9.15 32.45
CA ASP A 440 9.08 -10.47 33.00
C ASP A 440 10.33 -11.37 33.12
N ASP A 441 10.51 -11.98 34.29
CA ASP A 441 11.60 -12.94 34.57
C ASP A 441 11.43 -14.25 33.79
N VAL A 442 10.22 -14.61 33.38
CA VAL A 442 9.97 -15.79 32.53
C VAL A 442 10.72 -15.67 31.20
N ALA A 443 10.89 -14.44 30.68
CA ALA A 443 11.64 -14.18 29.45
C ALA A 443 13.10 -14.64 29.54
N LEU A 444 13.71 -14.65 30.74
CA LEU A 444 15.09 -15.12 30.93
C LEU A 444 15.26 -16.59 30.54
N ARG A 445 14.27 -17.45 30.83
CA ARG A 445 14.33 -18.88 30.47
C ARG A 445 14.36 -19.06 28.95
N PHE A 446 13.61 -18.23 28.23
CA PHE A 446 13.56 -18.26 26.77
C PHE A 446 14.83 -17.68 26.13
N ILE A 447 15.40 -16.62 26.70
CA ILE A 447 16.72 -16.10 26.29
C ILE A 447 17.78 -17.17 26.50
N GLU A 448 17.77 -17.87 27.65
CA GLU A 448 18.72 -18.94 27.93
C GLU A 448 18.59 -20.11 26.95
N LYS A 449 17.37 -20.49 26.54
CA LYS A 449 17.12 -21.47 25.47
C LYS A 449 17.70 -21.00 24.14
N ALA A 450 17.49 -19.73 23.76
CA ALA A 450 17.96 -19.16 22.50
C ALA A 450 19.50 -19.13 22.36
N MET A 451 20.24 -19.18 23.48
CA MET A 451 21.71 -19.36 23.46
C MET A 451 22.15 -20.71 22.88
N GLN A 452 21.24 -21.65 22.71
CA GLN A 452 21.51 -22.99 22.15
C GLN A 452 20.90 -23.18 20.76
N ASP A 453 20.40 -22.11 20.13
CA ASP A 453 19.82 -22.18 18.79
C ASP A 453 20.84 -22.63 17.74
N ALA A 454 20.36 -23.27 16.68
CA ALA A 454 21.21 -23.71 15.58
C ALA A 454 21.88 -22.52 14.85
N ASP A 455 21.18 -21.38 14.74
CA ASP A 455 21.67 -20.19 14.07
C ASP A 455 22.56 -19.33 14.98
N LEU A 456 23.74 -18.97 14.45
CA LEU A 456 24.72 -18.19 15.17
C LEU A 456 24.19 -16.80 15.56
N GLN A 457 23.48 -16.09 14.68
CA GLN A 457 23.00 -14.73 14.95
C GLN A 457 22.04 -14.71 16.13
N LEU A 458 21.16 -15.72 16.25
CA LEU A 458 20.27 -15.83 17.41
C LEU A 458 21.05 -16.01 18.71
N ARG A 459 22.06 -16.91 18.71
CA ARG A 459 22.92 -17.12 19.88
C ARG A 459 23.63 -15.83 20.29
N LEU A 460 24.20 -15.08 19.34
CA LEU A 460 24.87 -13.80 19.64
C LEU A 460 23.90 -12.77 20.25
N GLY A 461 22.68 -12.68 19.71
CA GLY A 461 21.63 -11.84 20.25
C GLY A 461 21.25 -12.25 21.68
N ALA A 462 21.15 -13.55 21.94
CA ALA A 462 20.76 -14.09 23.24
C ALA A 462 21.82 -13.82 24.31
N TYR A 463 23.11 -13.93 23.96
CA TYR A 463 24.20 -13.57 24.86
C TYR A 463 24.12 -12.10 25.30
N ARG A 464 23.90 -11.18 24.36
CA ARG A 464 23.74 -9.74 24.67
C ARG A 464 22.50 -9.48 25.51
N ALA A 465 21.37 -10.09 25.15
CA ALA A 465 20.12 -9.93 25.89
C ALA A 465 20.24 -10.40 27.34
N LEU A 466 20.89 -11.54 27.58
CA LEU A 466 21.11 -12.07 28.93
C LEU A 466 22.05 -11.17 29.73
N ALA A 467 23.15 -10.70 29.13
CA ALA A 467 24.11 -9.80 29.77
C ALA A 467 23.47 -8.49 30.23
N GLN A 468 22.57 -7.92 29.42
CA GLN A 468 21.89 -6.67 29.74
C GLN A 468 20.76 -6.85 30.75
N LYS A 469 19.93 -7.89 30.59
CA LYS A 469 18.73 -8.08 31.42
C LYS A 469 19.03 -8.63 32.81
N SER A 470 20.01 -9.52 32.94
CA SER A 470 20.38 -10.10 34.25
C SER A 470 21.89 -10.28 34.39
N PRO A 471 22.66 -9.19 34.57
CA PRO A 471 24.12 -9.25 34.62
C PRO A 471 24.67 -10.22 35.68
N ALA A 472 24.06 -10.25 36.86
CA ALA A 472 24.47 -11.11 37.97
C ALA A 472 24.30 -12.60 37.67
N ARG A 473 23.24 -12.97 36.92
CA ARG A 473 22.99 -14.35 36.48
C ARG A 473 23.81 -14.71 35.25
N ALA A 474 24.01 -13.74 34.35
CA ALA A 474 24.73 -13.92 33.10
C ALA A 474 26.22 -14.19 33.31
N ALA A 475 26.87 -13.49 34.23
CA ALA A 475 28.33 -13.57 34.41
C ALA A 475 28.81 -15.00 34.75
N PRO A 476 28.25 -15.73 35.74
CA PRO A 476 28.64 -17.12 35.99
C PRO A 476 28.42 -18.06 34.79
N VAL A 477 27.36 -17.82 34.00
CA VAL A 477 27.05 -18.61 32.80
C VAL A 477 28.14 -18.44 31.74
N PHE A 478 28.53 -17.20 31.45
CA PHE A 478 29.59 -16.95 30.46
C PHE A 478 30.98 -17.34 30.95
N VAL A 479 31.27 -17.20 32.26
CA VAL A 479 32.50 -17.72 32.86
C VAL A 479 32.58 -19.24 32.63
N LYS A 480 31.52 -19.98 32.98
CA LYS A 480 31.46 -21.43 32.77
C LYS A 480 31.61 -21.78 31.29
N ARG A 481 31.00 -21.02 30.38
CA ARG A 481 31.12 -21.22 28.93
C ARG A 481 32.56 -21.04 28.46
N MET A 482 33.24 -19.97 28.87
CA MET A 482 34.65 -19.71 28.50
C MET A 482 35.62 -20.74 29.09
N GLN A 483 35.29 -21.35 30.24
CA GLN A 483 36.08 -22.41 30.87
C GLN A 483 35.90 -23.79 30.21
N SER A 484 34.86 -23.98 29.42
CA SER A 484 34.59 -25.27 28.78
C SER A 484 35.65 -25.64 27.73
N ASP A 485 35.91 -26.93 27.56
CA ASP A 485 36.86 -27.43 26.55
C ASP A 485 36.41 -27.16 25.12
N GLU A 486 35.10 -27.04 24.90
CA GLU A 486 34.50 -26.75 23.60
C GLU A 486 34.61 -25.26 23.21
N TYR A 487 34.89 -24.36 24.14
CA TYR A 487 34.84 -22.92 23.89
C TYR A 487 35.74 -22.48 22.74
N LEU A 488 36.97 -23.00 22.69
CA LEU A 488 37.90 -22.66 21.62
C LEU A 488 37.56 -23.35 20.30
N ASN A 489 36.67 -24.34 20.29
CA ASN A 489 36.19 -24.97 19.07
C ASN A 489 34.99 -24.22 18.45
N LEU A 490 34.42 -23.24 19.16
CA LEU A 490 33.33 -22.40 18.64
C LEU A 490 33.78 -21.51 17.47
N ASP A 491 32.83 -21.08 16.64
CA ASP A 491 33.04 -20.04 15.63
C ASP A 491 33.68 -18.80 16.28
N GLN A 492 34.64 -18.18 15.58
CA GLN A 492 35.37 -17.03 16.11
C GLN A 492 34.46 -15.88 16.55
N ARG A 493 33.38 -15.62 15.82
CA ARG A 493 32.39 -14.59 16.17
C ARG A 493 31.65 -14.96 17.45
N GLU A 494 31.38 -16.24 17.67
CA GLU A 494 30.74 -16.72 18.89
C GLU A 494 31.65 -16.55 20.11
N ARG A 495 32.93 -16.92 19.99
CA ARG A 495 33.92 -16.70 21.06
C ARG A 495 33.99 -15.22 21.44
N ILE A 496 34.12 -14.35 20.44
CA ILE A 496 34.15 -12.89 20.64
C ILE A 496 32.87 -12.43 21.35
N ALA A 497 31.70 -12.91 20.95
CA ALA A 497 30.44 -12.49 21.54
C ALA A 497 30.26 -12.97 22.98
N VAL A 498 30.66 -14.20 23.33
CA VAL A 498 30.63 -14.69 24.72
C VAL A 498 31.55 -13.85 25.61
N ALA A 499 32.78 -13.59 25.16
CA ALA A 499 33.72 -12.74 25.89
C ALA A 499 33.20 -11.30 26.04
N THR A 500 32.64 -10.74 24.96
CA THR A 500 32.02 -9.40 24.96
C THR A 500 30.84 -9.36 25.93
N ALA A 501 29.93 -10.33 25.87
CA ALA A 501 28.75 -10.40 26.73
C ALA A 501 29.14 -10.54 28.21
N LEU A 502 30.17 -11.33 28.53
CA LEU A 502 30.73 -11.41 29.89
C LEU A 502 31.22 -10.03 30.36
N GLY A 503 31.94 -9.30 29.50
CA GLY A 503 32.37 -7.93 29.78
C GLY A 503 31.20 -6.96 29.97
N GLU A 504 30.18 -7.04 29.11
CA GLU A 504 28.98 -6.20 29.16
C GLU A 504 28.15 -6.40 30.43
N THR A 505 28.31 -7.53 31.14
CA THR A 505 27.71 -7.69 32.49
C THR A 505 28.24 -6.66 33.49
N ARG A 506 29.46 -6.16 33.31
CA ARG A 506 30.15 -5.21 34.21
C ARG A 506 30.20 -5.65 35.69
N THR A 507 30.09 -6.94 35.95
CA THR A 507 30.11 -7.49 37.30
C THR A 507 31.55 -7.67 37.81
N GLN A 508 31.70 -7.72 39.14
CA GLN A 508 32.99 -8.06 39.76
C GLN A 508 33.43 -9.49 39.39
N VAL A 509 32.47 -10.43 39.31
CA VAL A 509 32.72 -11.82 38.88
C VAL A 509 33.36 -11.88 37.50
N ALA A 510 32.86 -11.08 36.54
CA ALA A 510 33.44 -10.99 35.21
C ALA A 510 34.87 -10.42 35.25
N LEU A 511 35.09 -9.34 36.01
CA LEU A 511 36.41 -8.72 36.14
C LEU A 511 37.46 -9.69 36.70
N ASP A 512 37.12 -10.36 37.81
CA ASP A 512 38.02 -11.27 38.50
C ASP A 512 38.40 -12.45 37.62
N PHE A 513 37.41 -13.05 36.94
CA PHE A 513 37.67 -14.13 36.00
C PHE A 513 38.56 -13.67 34.85
N LEU A 514 38.19 -12.59 34.14
CA LEU A 514 38.95 -12.09 32.99
C LEU A 514 40.38 -11.71 33.37
N ALA A 515 40.58 -11.14 34.56
CA ALA A 515 41.91 -10.83 35.08
C ALA A 515 42.73 -12.10 35.39
N SER A 516 42.10 -13.14 35.95
CA SER A 516 42.76 -14.40 36.29
C SER A 516 43.26 -15.19 35.08
N VAL A 517 42.70 -14.97 33.87
CA VAL A 517 43.14 -15.63 32.63
C VAL A 517 44.61 -15.30 32.31
N PHE A 518 45.10 -14.13 32.71
CA PHE A 518 46.48 -13.73 32.45
C PHE A 518 47.51 -14.47 33.30
N ASP A 519 47.09 -14.99 34.45
CA ASP A 519 47.94 -15.78 35.37
C ASP A 519 48.18 -17.21 34.86
N GLN A 520 47.39 -17.66 33.88
CA GLN A 520 47.55 -18.98 33.27
C GLN A 520 48.85 -19.05 32.43
N SER A 521 49.63 -20.09 32.67
CA SER A 521 50.81 -20.46 31.91
C SER A 521 50.58 -21.79 31.19
N GLY A 522 50.48 -21.75 29.86
CA GLY A 522 50.41 -22.97 29.06
C GLY A 522 51.81 -23.57 28.90
N GLY A 523 51.97 -24.86 29.20
CA GLY A 523 53.13 -25.63 28.78
C GLY A 523 53.29 -25.65 27.24
N LEU A 524 54.35 -26.28 26.72
CA LEU A 524 54.69 -26.24 25.28
C LEU A 524 53.49 -26.55 24.34
N PHE A 525 52.62 -27.48 24.74
CA PHE A 525 51.46 -27.95 23.96
C PHE A 525 50.17 -27.13 24.17
N ALA A 526 50.08 -26.30 25.22
CA ALA A 526 48.88 -25.50 25.54
C ALA A 526 49.07 -24.00 25.28
N ARG A 527 50.26 -23.58 24.82
CA ARG A 527 50.65 -22.19 24.66
C ARG A 527 49.71 -21.39 23.75
N ASN A 528 49.31 -21.96 22.62
CA ASN A 528 48.39 -21.31 21.67
C ASN A 528 46.99 -21.14 22.26
N ARG A 529 46.45 -22.21 22.87
CA ARG A 529 45.16 -22.21 23.59
C ARG A 529 45.12 -21.13 24.67
N VAL A 530 46.17 -21.01 25.48
CA VAL A 530 46.26 -19.97 26.51
C VAL A 530 46.36 -18.57 25.90
N SER A 531 47.10 -18.41 24.80
CA SER A 531 47.19 -17.12 24.09
C SER A 531 45.83 -16.68 23.55
N GLU A 532 45.07 -17.59 22.96
CA GLU A 532 43.71 -17.29 22.46
C GLU A 532 42.75 -16.92 23.60
N LEU A 533 42.79 -17.62 24.73
CA LEU A 533 42.00 -17.26 25.91
C LEU A 533 42.37 -15.87 26.44
N LYS A 534 43.66 -15.52 26.48
CA LYS A 534 44.11 -14.17 26.85
C LYS A 534 43.61 -13.10 25.86
N ALA A 535 43.59 -13.40 24.57
CA ALA A 535 43.01 -12.49 23.58
C ALA A 535 41.50 -12.27 23.80
N MET A 536 40.75 -13.34 24.13
CA MET A 536 39.33 -13.21 24.49
C MET A 536 39.14 -12.46 25.81
N ALA A 537 40.03 -12.63 26.79
CA ALA A 537 39.99 -11.87 28.03
C ALA A 537 40.16 -10.36 27.78
N ILE A 538 41.05 -9.97 26.85
CA ILE A 538 41.21 -8.57 26.42
C ILE A 538 39.90 -8.03 25.83
N VAL A 539 39.22 -8.81 24.97
CA VAL A 539 37.93 -8.44 24.38
C VAL A 539 36.89 -8.19 25.48
N GLY A 540 36.75 -9.10 26.44
CA GLY A 540 35.82 -8.95 27.55
C GLY A 540 36.14 -7.73 28.43
N LEU A 541 37.41 -7.54 28.80
CA LEU A 541 37.83 -6.37 29.59
C LEU A 541 37.54 -5.05 28.87
N ALA A 542 37.76 -4.99 27.55
CA ALA A 542 37.43 -3.81 26.76
C ALA A 542 35.92 -3.54 26.76
N ALA A 543 35.09 -4.59 26.71
CA ALA A 543 33.63 -4.48 26.72
C ALA A 543 33.05 -4.03 28.08
N MET A 544 33.78 -4.19 29.18
CA MET A 544 33.34 -3.73 30.51
C MET A 544 33.16 -2.21 30.61
N ARG A 545 33.89 -1.42 29.81
CA ARG A 545 33.75 0.05 29.77
C ARG A 545 33.82 0.71 31.16
N ASN A 546 34.76 0.28 31.99
CA ASN A 546 34.97 0.81 33.34
C ASN A 546 36.45 0.95 33.72
N VAL A 547 36.73 1.75 34.74
CA VAL A 547 38.09 2.04 35.20
C VAL A 547 38.84 0.79 35.72
N PRO A 548 38.21 -0.13 36.49
CA PRO A 548 38.88 -1.36 36.92
C PRO A 548 39.41 -2.20 35.75
N ALA A 549 38.62 -2.39 34.69
CA ALA A 549 39.06 -3.13 33.51
C ALA A 549 40.23 -2.45 32.79
N PHE A 550 40.22 -1.11 32.70
CA PHE A 550 41.35 -0.35 32.16
C PHE A 550 42.63 -0.60 32.96
N LYS A 551 42.56 -0.62 34.30
CA LYS A 551 43.73 -0.90 35.15
C LYS A 551 44.30 -2.29 34.91
N VAL A 552 43.44 -3.30 34.71
CA VAL A 552 43.87 -4.66 34.35
C VAL A 552 44.58 -4.65 33.00
N LEU A 553 43.98 -4.07 31.96
CA LEU A 553 44.61 -3.99 30.64
C LEU A 553 45.97 -3.26 30.69
N ALA A 554 46.05 -2.13 31.40
CA ALA A 554 47.29 -1.36 31.57
C ALA A 554 48.40 -2.16 32.29
N ARG A 555 48.04 -2.97 33.30
CA ARG A 555 48.96 -3.91 33.95
C ARG A 555 49.49 -4.93 32.94
N GLU A 556 48.62 -5.51 32.12
CA GLU A 556 48.99 -6.57 31.17
C GLU A 556 49.84 -6.07 29.98
N VAL A 557 49.78 -4.78 29.64
CA VAL A 557 50.71 -4.13 28.68
C VAL A 557 52.15 -4.22 29.16
N GLN A 558 52.38 -4.15 30.47
CA GLN A 558 53.72 -4.18 31.06
C GLN A 558 54.16 -5.59 31.49
N ASN A 559 53.26 -6.58 31.42
CA ASN A 559 53.51 -7.93 31.89
C ASN A 559 54.33 -8.73 30.87
N LYS A 560 55.67 -8.73 31.04
CA LYS A 560 56.63 -9.44 30.19
C LYS A 560 56.44 -10.97 30.15
N LYS A 561 55.62 -11.55 31.03
CA LYS A 561 55.24 -12.97 30.96
C LYS A 561 54.29 -13.25 29.79
N ASN A 562 53.62 -12.22 29.24
CA ASN A 562 52.77 -12.34 28.07
C ASN A 562 53.58 -12.30 26.77
N GLY A 563 53.06 -12.96 25.73
CA GLY A 563 53.61 -12.85 24.37
C GLY A 563 53.46 -11.43 23.82
N LYS A 564 54.32 -11.05 22.86
CA LYS A 564 54.30 -9.72 22.24
C LYS A 564 52.93 -9.33 21.68
N GLU A 565 52.25 -10.27 21.01
CA GLU A 565 50.91 -10.06 20.44
C GLU A 565 49.87 -9.72 21.50
N ILE A 566 49.89 -10.40 22.65
CA ILE A 566 48.96 -10.15 23.76
C ILE A 566 49.22 -8.78 24.39
N MET A 567 50.49 -8.41 24.59
CA MET A 567 50.84 -7.07 25.09
C MET A 567 50.38 -5.96 24.14
N GLN A 568 50.55 -6.14 22.82
CA GLN A 568 50.09 -5.20 21.80
C GLN A 568 48.55 -5.11 21.75
N ALA A 569 47.86 -6.25 21.82
CA ALA A 569 46.40 -6.29 21.85
C ALA A 569 45.85 -5.59 23.11
N ALA A 570 46.46 -5.84 24.28
CA ALA A 570 46.11 -5.18 25.54
C ALA A 570 46.34 -3.68 25.45
N HIS A 571 47.44 -3.24 24.81
CA HIS A 571 47.74 -1.82 24.63
C HIS A 571 46.69 -1.12 23.76
N LYS A 572 46.33 -1.73 22.62
CA LYS A 572 45.29 -1.22 21.73
C LYS A 572 43.93 -1.16 22.42
N ALA A 573 43.58 -2.18 23.20
CA ALA A 573 42.34 -2.22 23.96
C ALA A 573 42.31 -1.16 25.07
N ALA A 574 43.42 -0.98 25.81
CA ALA A 574 43.54 0.02 26.87
C ALA A 574 43.41 1.45 26.31
N LEU A 575 44.03 1.76 25.17
CA LEU A 575 43.92 3.06 24.50
C LEU A 575 42.46 3.37 24.11
N ARG A 576 41.80 2.44 23.42
CA ARG A 576 40.38 2.59 23.04
C ARG A 576 39.47 2.76 24.25
N LEU A 577 39.71 1.99 25.31
CA LEU A 577 38.92 2.06 26.53
C LEU A 577 39.15 3.40 27.25
N LYS A 578 40.38 3.92 27.26
CA LYS A 578 40.70 5.24 27.79
C LYS A 578 39.93 6.34 27.06
N GLU A 579 39.97 6.34 25.73
CA GLU A 579 39.22 7.30 24.89
C GLU A 579 37.72 7.26 25.19
N GLN A 580 37.13 6.06 25.31
CA GLN A 580 35.71 5.90 25.65
C GLN A 580 35.36 6.43 27.05
N LEU A 581 36.22 6.19 28.04
CA LEU A 581 36.02 6.68 29.41
C LEU A 581 36.21 8.20 29.52
N GLU A 582 37.10 8.78 28.71
CA GLU A 582 37.29 10.23 28.61
C GLU A 582 36.11 10.91 27.92
N ALA A 583 35.58 10.35 26.83
CA ALA A 583 34.38 10.85 26.16
C ALA A 583 33.15 10.85 27.10
N GLN A 584 32.95 9.76 27.85
CA GLN A 584 31.86 9.67 28.84
C GLN A 584 31.98 10.69 29.99
N ARG A 585 33.19 11.17 30.29
CA ARG A 585 33.39 12.25 31.29
C ARG A 585 33.01 13.62 30.75
N VAL A 586 33.15 13.86 29.45
CA VAL A 586 32.83 15.14 28.81
C VAL A 586 31.32 15.29 28.55
N GLU A 587 30.59 14.18 28.35
CA GLU A 587 29.14 14.15 28.13
C GLU A 587 28.29 14.02 29.41
N GLY A 588 28.90 14.00 30.60
CA GLY A 588 28.17 14.04 31.88
C GLY A 588 27.46 15.40 32.10
N PRO A 589 26.36 15.45 32.89
CA PRO A 589 25.52 16.65 32.95
C PRO A 589 26.31 17.85 33.45
N ALA A 590 26.35 18.91 32.64
CA ALA A 590 26.65 20.25 33.11
C ALA A 590 25.49 20.70 34.02
N HIS A 591 25.54 20.30 35.29
CA HIS A 591 24.76 20.96 36.33
C HIS A 591 25.49 22.23 36.75
N GLY A 592 25.11 23.33 36.10
CA GLY A 592 25.16 24.68 36.66
C GLY A 592 23.75 25.09 37.06
#